data_AF-A0AAF0TIH8-F1
#
_entry.id   AF-A0AAF0TIH8-F1
#
_cell.length_a   1.000
_cell.length_b   1.000
_cell.length_c   1.000
_cell.angle_alpha   90.00
_cell.angle_beta   90.00
_cell.angle_gamma   90.00
#
_symmetry.space_group_name_H-M   'P 1'
#
loop_
_entity.id
_entity.type
_entity.pdbx_description
1 polymer ?
#
loop_
_entity_poly.entity_id
_entity_poly.type
_entity_poly.pdbx_seq_one_letter_code
_entity_poly.pdbx_strand_id
1 'polypeptide(L)'
;MTCKKKVRLIGFSCRCKGMFCSVHRYPEEHACTFDYKSAGRVTLAKENPPCRRDKLETRIYDVVIIVLITFKFYLSFVQSNFYFHLSIKML
;
A
#
# COMPACT_ATOMS: atom_id res chain seq x y z
N MET A 1 -18.00 1.39 -13.77
CA MET A 1 -19.37 1.91 -13.96
C MET A 1 -19.80 2.57 -12.65
N THR A 2 -20.14 3.85 -12.64
CA THR A 2 -20.41 4.59 -11.39
C THR A 2 -21.89 4.50 -11.02
N CYS A 3 -22.21 3.98 -9.84
CA CYS A 3 -23.61 3.90 -9.40
C CYS A 3 -24.20 5.28 -9.09
N LYS A 4 -25.47 5.50 -9.39
CA LYS A 4 -26.22 6.71 -9.02
C LYS A 4 -26.74 6.68 -7.57
N LYS A 5 -26.27 5.73 -6.75
CA LYS A 5 -26.71 5.57 -5.37
C LYS A 5 -26.16 6.73 -4.54
N LYS A 6 -27.04 7.44 -3.84
CA LYS A 6 -26.63 8.55 -2.97
C LYS A 6 -25.78 8.00 -1.83
N VAL A 7 -24.49 8.34 -1.85
CA VAL A 7 -23.56 8.00 -0.78
C VAL A 7 -23.94 8.89 0.41
N ARG A 8 -24.50 8.29 1.47
CA ARG A 8 -24.89 8.99 2.72
C ARG A 8 -23.63 9.18 3.59
N LEU A 9 -23.79 9.35 4.90
CA LEU A 9 -22.68 9.56 5.85
C LEU A 9 -21.54 8.53 5.76
N ILE A 10 -21.85 7.31 5.33
CA ILE A 10 -20.87 6.23 5.15
C ILE A 10 -20.47 6.17 3.67
N GLY A 11 -19.49 7.00 3.31
CA GLY A 11 -18.89 7.02 1.98
C GLY A 11 -17.43 6.59 2.01
N PHE A 12 -17.03 5.76 1.05
CA PHE A 12 -15.63 5.36 0.91
C PHE A 12 -14.93 6.31 -0.06
N SER A 13 -13.89 6.98 0.41
CA SER A 13 -13.03 7.80 -0.44
C SER A 13 -12.05 6.93 -1.21
N CYS A 14 -11.88 7.24 -2.50
CA CYS A 14 -10.86 6.64 -3.35
C CYS A 14 -9.75 7.65 -3.66
N ARG A 15 -8.56 7.17 -4.03
CA ARG A 15 -7.43 8.04 -4.42
C ARG A 15 -7.68 8.84 -5.70
N CYS A 16 -8.65 8.43 -6.52
CA CYS A 16 -9.14 9.22 -7.65
C CYS A 16 -10.03 10.41 -7.25
N LYS A 17 -10.15 10.73 -5.96
CA LYS A 17 -10.97 11.81 -5.38
C LYS A 17 -12.49 11.60 -5.48
N GLY A 18 -12.93 10.45 -5.98
CA GLY A 18 -14.33 10.03 -5.97
C GLY A 18 -14.77 9.47 -4.61
N MET A 19 -16.06 9.59 -4.32
CA MET A 19 -16.70 8.97 -3.16
C MET A 19 -17.68 7.91 -3.65
N PHE A 20 -17.54 6.68 -3.13
CA PHE A 20 -18.27 5.51 -3.64
C PHE A 20 -19.03 4.80 -2.53
N CYS A 21 -20.05 4.04 -2.93
CA CYS A 21 -20.77 3.14 -2.03
C CYS A 21 -19.94 1.88 -1.74
N SER A 22 -20.38 1.06 -0.78
CA SER A 22 -19.68 -0.16 -0.35
C SER A 22 -19.33 -1.11 -1.50
N VAL A 23 -20.23 -1.25 -2.48
CA VAL A 23 -20.06 -2.16 -3.63
C VAL A 23 -19.02 -1.63 -4.62
N HIS A 24 -19.03 -0.31 -4.90
CA HIS A 24 -18.13 0.31 -5.89
C HIS A 24 -16.86 0.87 -5.26
N ARG A 25 -16.53 0.45 -4.04
CA ARG A 25 -15.33 0.88 -3.30
C ARG A 25 -14.05 0.47 -4.03
N TYR A 26 -14.06 -0.69 -4.67
CA TYR A 26 -12.89 -1.25 -5.32
C TYR A 26 -12.63 -0.60 -6.70
N PRO A 27 -11.36 -0.39 -7.09
CA PRO A 27 -10.99 0.34 -8.31
C PRO A 27 -11.45 -0.33 -9.61
N GLU A 28 -11.59 -1.66 -9.62
CA GLU A 28 -12.13 -2.45 -10.72
C GLU A 28 -13.62 -2.13 -11.01
N GLU A 29 -14.40 -1.81 -9.97
CA GLU A 29 -15.84 -1.59 -10.08
C GLU A 29 -16.18 -0.19 -10.63
N HIS A 30 -15.41 0.83 -10.24
CA HIS A 30 -15.67 2.22 -10.64
C HIS A 30 -14.78 2.72 -11.80
N ALA A 31 -14.03 1.84 -12.45
CA ALA A 31 -13.09 2.19 -13.52
C ALA A 31 -12.13 3.33 -13.08
N CYS A 32 -11.42 3.08 -11.98
CA CYS A 32 -10.53 4.08 -11.37
C CYS A 32 -9.47 4.55 -12.37
N THR A 33 -9.35 5.87 -12.54
CA THR A 33 -8.32 6.50 -13.39
C THR A 33 -6.98 6.68 -12.67
N PHE A 34 -6.92 6.38 -11.38
CA PHE A 34 -5.70 6.51 -10.59
C PHE A 34 -4.74 5.36 -10.89
N ASP A 35 -3.50 5.68 -11.26
CA ASP A 35 -2.47 4.68 -11.56
C ASP A 35 -1.83 4.14 -10.28
N TYR A 36 -2.43 3.08 -9.73
CA TYR A 36 -1.88 2.35 -8.60
C TYR A 36 -0.54 1.66 -8.91
N LYS A 37 -0.24 1.35 -10.18
CA LYS A 37 0.99 0.65 -10.57
C LYS A 37 2.20 1.57 -10.48
N SER A 38 2.12 2.79 -11.00
CA SER A 38 3.21 3.76 -10.84
C SER A 38 3.38 4.19 -9.39
N ALA A 39 2.28 4.50 -8.68
CA ALA A 39 2.33 4.84 -7.26
C ALA A 39 2.97 3.72 -6.43
N GLY A 40 2.58 2.47 -6.67
CA GLY A 40 3.18 1.30 -6.03
C GLY A 40 4.67 1.15 -6.33
N ARG A 41 5.10 1.35 -7.59
CA ARG A 41 6.52 1.30 -7.98
C ARG A 41 7.36 2.36 -7.26
N VAL A 42 6.85 3.57 -7.09
CA VAL A 42 7.57 4.64 -6.37
C VAL A 42 7.72 4.28 -4.89
N THR A 43 6.66 3.80 -4.26
CA THR A 43 6.71 3.34 -2.86
C THR A 43 7.69 2.17 -2.70
N LEU A 44 7.61 1.17 -3.57
CA LEU A 44 8.50 0.01 -3.56
C LEU A 44 9.97 0.40 -3.80
N ALA A 45 10.24 1.34 -4.72
CA ALA A 45 11.60 1.80 -4.98
C ALA A 45 12.17 2.63 -3.82
N LYS A 46 11.32 3.33 -3.05
CA LYS A 46 11.73 4.04 -1.84
C LYS A 46 12.06 3.07 -0.70
N GLU A 47 11.29 2.00 -0.59
CA GLU A 47 11.39 1.05 0.53
C GLU A 47 12.42 -0.06 0.28
N ASN A 48 12.67 -0.42 -0.97
CA ASN A 48 13.57 -1.52 -1.33
C ASN A 48 14.85 -0.96 -1.98
N PRO A 49 16.03 -1.18 -1.39
CA PRO A 49 17.28 -0.74 -2.00
C PRO A 49 17.56 -1.50 -3.31
N PRO A 50 18.39 -0.90 -4.20
CA PRO A 50 18.67 -1.49 -5.50
C PRO A 50 19.35 -2.85 -5.34
N CYS A 51 18.78 -3.87 -5.97
CA CYS A 51 19.38 -5.20 -6.07
C CYS A 51 20.67 -5.10 -6.89
N ARG A 52 21.83 -5.08 -6.22
CA ARG A 52 23.14 -5.12 -6.85
C ARG A 52 23.58 -6.58 -6.97
N ARG A 53 24.26 -6.93 -8.07
CA ARG A 53 24.87 -8.26 -8.23
C ARG A 53 26.20 -8.26 -7.48
N ASP A 54 26.22 -8.89 -6.31
CA ASP A 54 27.41 -8.91 -5.46
C ASP A 54 28.35 -10.09 -5.75
N LYS A 55 29.63 -9.74 -5.89
CA LYS A 55 30.79 -10.64 -5.89
C LYS A 55 30.95 -11.19 -4.46
N LEU A 56 31.40 -12.45 -4.31
CA LEU A 56 31.32 -13.25 -3.07
C LEU A 56 31.75 -12.55 -1.76
N GLU A 57 32.62 -11.56 -1.83
CA GLU A 57 33.21 -10.83 -0.70
C GLU A 57 32.24 -9.84 -0.02
N THR A 58 31.29 -9.25 -0.75
CA THR A 58 30.30 -8.30 -0.18
C THR A 58 29.07 -8.98 0.42
N ARG A 59 28.82 -10.26 0.08
CA ARG A 59 27.60 -10.99 0.44
C ARG A 59 27.29 -11.10 1.92
N ILE A 60 28.29 -11.10 2.81
CA ILE A 60 28.05 -11.17 4.26
C ILE A 60 27.34 -9.89 4.74
N TYR A 61 27.76 -8.73 4.24
CA TYR A 61 27.13 -7.45 4.59
C TYR A 61 25.76 -7.30 3.94
N ASP A 62 25.59 -7.77 2.69
CA ASP A 62 24.30 -7.71 1.99
C ASP A 62 23.24 -8.62 2.61
N VAL A 63 23.59 -9.81 3.09
CA VAL A 63 22.62 -10.70 3.77
C VAL A 63 22.14 -10.07 5.08
N VAL A 64 23.05 -9.45 5.85
CA VAL A 64 22.67 -8.71 7.06
C VAL A 64 21.76 -7.53 6.71
N ILE A 65 22.08 -6.78 5.65
CA ILE A 65 21.27 -5.68 5.16
C ILE A 65 19.88 -6.17 4.70
N ILE A 66 19.79 -7.24 3.90
CA ILE A 66 18.52 -7.84 3.43
C ILE A 66 17.67 -8.33 4.61
N VAL A 67 18.27 -8.98 5.61
CA VAL A 67 17.54 -9.44 6.82
C VAL A 67 17.03 -8.25 7.63
N LEU A 68 17.82 -7.18 7.76
CA LEU A 68 17.40 -5.95 8.43
C LEU A 68 16.33 -5.18 7.64
N ILE A 69 16.40 -5.14 6.31
CA ILE A 69 15.40 -4.51 5.43
C ILE A 69 14.10 -5.29 5.46
N THR A 70 14.14 -6.62 5.36
CA THR A 70 12.94 -7.46 5.46
C THR A 70 12.31 -7.37 6.85
N PHE A 71 13.11 -7.29 7.92
CA PHE A 71 12.62 -7.05 9.28
C PHE A 71 11.98 -5.65 9.43
N LYS A 72 12.61 -4.62 8.86
CA LYS A 72 12.09 -3.24 8.89
C LYS A 72 10.84 -3.06 8.03
N PHE A 73 10.76 -3.79 6.92
CA PHE A 73 9.57 -3.89 6.06
C PHE A 73 8.42 -4.60 6.80
N TYR A 74 8.71 -5.71 7.48
CA TYR A 74 7.73 -6.42 8.30
C TYR A 74 7.18 -5.53 9.43
N LEU A 75 8.04 -4.83 10.17
CA LEU A 75 7.62 -3.88 11.21
C LEU A 75 6.75 -2.74 10.65
N SER A 76 7.13 -2.16 9.51
CA SER A 76 6.33 -1.08 8.88
C SER A 76 4.96 -1.58 8.40
N PHE A 77 4.89 -2.81 7.91
CA PHE A 77 3.65 -3.48 7.51
C PHE A 77 2.75 -3.81 8.72
N VAL A 78 3.33 -4.28 9.84
CA VAL A 78 2.60 -4.52 11.09
C VAL A 78 2.09 -3.21 11.69
N GLN A 79 2.89 -2.14 11.66
CA GLN A 79 2.47 -0.81 12.14
C GLN A 79 1.27 -0.27 11.35
N SER A 80 1.30 -0.41 10.01
CA SER A 80 0.21 0.03 9.13
C SER A 80 -1.10 -0.74 9.37
N ASN A 81 -1.02 -2.05 9.62
CA ASN A 81 -2.18 -2.87 9.98
C ASN A 81 -2.69 -2.59 11.42
N PHE A 82 -1.81 -2.21 12.34
CA PHE A 82 -2.17 -1.86 13.72
C PHE A 82 -2.90 -0.52 13.82
N TYR A 83 -2.44 0.52 13.11
CA TYR A 83 -3.16 1.81 13.02
C TYR A 83 -4.51 1.68 12.30
N PHE A 84 -4.63 0.79 11.31
CA PHE A 84 -5.90 0.49 10.66
C PHE A 84 -6.90 -0.18 11.61
N HIS A 85 -6.42 -1.00 12.56
CA HIS A 85 -7.27 -1.67 13.55
C HIS A 85 -7.65 -0.77 14.74
N LEU A 86 -6.82 0.22 15.12
CA LEU A 86 -7.17 1.20 16.15
C LEU A 86 -8.26 2.19 15.68
N SER A 87 -8.29 2.56 14.41
CA SER A 87 -9.36 3.43 13.87
C SER A 87 -10.73 2.73 13.78
N ILE A 88 -10.79 1.40 13.81
CA ILE A 88 -12.04 0.62 13.80
C ILE A 88 -12.59 0.38 15.22
N LYS A 89 -11.75 0.45 16.26
CA LYS A 89 -12.16 0.25 17.66
C LYS A 89 -12.56 1.52 18.42
N MET A 90 -12.40 2.70 17.81
CA MET A 90 -12.77 4.00 18.38
C MET A 90 -14.05 4.59 17.74
N LEU A 91 -14.86 3.76 17.08
CA LEU A 91 -16.14 4.08 16.46
C LEU A 91 -17.22 3.12 16.95
#